data_AF-A0A968B6D5-F1
#
_entry.id   AF-A0A968B6D5-F1
#
_cell.length_a   1.000
_cell.length_b   1.000
_cell.length_c   1.000
_cell.angle_alpha   90.00
_cell.angle_beta   90.00
_cell.angle_gamma   90.00
#
_symmetry.space_group_name_H-M   'P 1'
#
loop_
_entity.id
_entity.type
_entity.pdbx_description
1 polymer ?
#
loop_
_entity_poly.entity_id
_entity_poly.type
_entity_poly.pdbx_seq_one_letter_code
_entity_poly.pdbx_strand_id
1 'polypeptide(L)'
;MGLLQHNYHRNARNLTVTEEGVAIVDDTWTLRFIEADTGHLRWAVELSGPVDTLASDEAKVYAAGDAGQIVEAYDLKTGELAWKADITLPSGSGYYLNLQERGLYVYQLGKEEAIYIFDRQTGKNLDKIRILDIGPRSANLLLSKDQEWLQSTDEAVVFVKAG
;
A
#
# COMPACT_ATOMS: atom_id res chain seq x y z
N MET A 1 -14.97 34.77 -4.75
CA MET A 1 -14.02 34.20 -3.78
C MET A 1 -14.45 32.77 -3.52
N GLY A 2 -13.95 31.84 -4.34
CA GLY A 2 -14.34 30.43 -4.28
C GLY A 2 -13.51 29.72 -3.22
N LEU A 3 -14.17 29.15 -2.21
CA LEU A 3 -13.55 28.20 -1.30
C LEU A 3 -13.30 26.92 -2.09
N LEU A 4 -12.04 26.63 -2.39
CA LEU A 4 -11.59 25.30 -2.81
C LEU A 4 -11.74 24.38 -1.59
N GLN A 5 -12.92 23.78 -1.42
CA GLN A 5 -13.08 22.62 -0.57
C GLN A 5 -12.42 21.44 -1.28
N HIS A 6 -11.13 21.22 -1.02
CA HIS A 6 -10.49 19.94 -1.30
C HIS A 6 -11.03 18.92 -0.28
N ASN A 7 -12.18 18.32 -0.59
CA ASN A 7 -12.72 17.18 0.13
C ASN A 7 -11.86 15.94 -0.17
N TYR A 8 -10.65 15.88 0.37
CA TYR A 8 -9.93 14.63 0.52
C TYR A 8 -10.62 13.85 1.63
N HIS A 9 -11.49 12.91 1.26
CA HIS A 9 -12.00 11.93 2.20
C HIS A 9 -10.79 11.15 2.76
N ARG A 10 -10.29 11.58 3.94
CA ARG A 10 -9.17 10.98 4.65
C ARG A 10 -9.58 9.57 5.09
N ASN A 11 -9.28 8.57 4.27
CA ASN A 11 -9.30 7.18 4.69
C ASN A 11 -8.27 7.01 5.81
N ALA A 12 -8.62 6.27 6.86
CA ALA A 12 -7.78 5.97 8.02
C ALA A 12 -6.59 5.02 7.70
N ARG A 13 -6.06 5.06 6.48
CA ARG A 13 -5.02 4.15 5.96
C ARG A 13 -3.65 4.82 5.80
N ASN A 14 -3.53 6.07 6.22
CA ASN A 14 -2.29 6.87 6.14
C ASN A 14 -1.37 6.64 7.34
N LEU A 15 -1.57 5.55 8.08
CA LEU A 15 -0.67 5.13 9.14
C LEU A 15 -0.40 3.64 9.08
N THR A 16 0.78 3.25 9.55
CA THR A 16 1.10 1.86 9.88
C THR A 16 1.86 1.83 11.20
N VAL A 17 1.66 0.77 11.98
CA VAL A 17 2.27 0.61 13.31
C VAL A 17 3.29 -0.52 13.23
N THR A 18 4.45 -0.31 13.85
CA THR A 18 5.48 -1.34 14.08
C THR A 18 5.70 -1.49 15.59
N GLU A 19 6.54 -2.44 15.98
CA GLU A 19 6.95 -2.55 17.38
C GLU A 19 7.70 -1.29 17.88
N GLU A 20 8.33 -0.54 16.99
CA GLU A 20 9.18 0.60 17.33
C GLU A 20 8.46 1.95 17.32
N GLY A 21 7.25 2.02 16.75
CA GLY A 21 6.59 3.29 16.53
C GLY A 21 5.46 3.24 15.51
N VAL A 22 5.08 4.44 15.06
CA VAL A 22 4.05 4.63 14.05
C VAL A 22 4.62 5.45 12.90
N ALA A 23 4.41 4.94 11.68
CA ALA A 23 4.62 5.72 10.48
C ALA A 23 3.29 6.38 10.06
N ILE A 24 3.31 7.67 9.73
CA ILE A 24 2.14 8.42 9.28
C ILE A 24 2.46 9.27 8.05
N VAL A 25 1.50 9.44 7.16
CA VAL A 25 1.55 10.46 6.08
C VAL A 25 0.65 11.63 6.45
N ASP A 26 1.21 12.83 6.47
CA ASP A 26 0.44 14.07 6.65
C ASP A 26 -0.12 14.61 5.32
N ASP A 27 -0.88 15.70 5.37
CA ASP A 27 -1.49 16.31 4.18
C ASP A 27 -0.49 17.04 3.26
N THR A 28 0.79 17.06 3.63
CA THR A 28 1.88 17.57 2.80
C THR A 28 2.64 16.45 2.08
N TRP A 29 2.16 15.21 2.16
CA TRP A 29 2.84 14.03 1.61
C TRP A 29 4.21 13.78 2.23
N THR A 30 4.37 14.17 3.49
CA THR A 30 5.55 13.81 4.27
C THR A 30 5.25 12.53 5.04
N LEU A 31 6.06 11.49 4.80
CA LEU A 31 6.08 10.28 5.64
C LEU A 31 6.92 10.56 6.88
N ARG A 32 6.35 10.34 8.06
CA ARG A 32 6.99 10.57 9.35
C ARG A 32 6.98 9.30 10.17
N PHE A 33 8.04 9.07 10.93
CA PHE A 33 8.08 8.00 11.92
C PHE A 33 8.23 8.56 13.33
N ILE A 34 7.29 8.18 14.19
CA ILE A 34 7.25 8.59 15.59
C ILE A 34 7.55 7.37 16.45
N GLU A 35 8.54 7.47 17.34
CA GLU A 35 8.94 6.37 18.22
C GLU A 35 7.88 6.05 19.26
N ALA A 36 7.63 4.77 19.51
CA ALA A 36 6.63 4.31 20.48
C ALA A 36 6.98 4.71 21.92
N ASP A 37 8.26 4.61 22.29
CA ASP A 37 8.71 4.80 23.67
C ASP A 37 8.71 6.28 24.09
N THR A 38 9.06 7.18 23.16
CA THR A 38 9.29 8.59 23.45
C THR A 38 8.23 9.51 22.86
N GLY A 39 7.50 9.05 21.84
CA GLY A 39 6.64 9.91 21.03
C GLY A 39 7.41 10.94 20.19
N HIS A 40 8.73 10.83 20.09
CA HIS A 40 9.55 11.76 19.32
C HIS A 40 9.62 11.37 17.85
N LEU A 41 9.76 12.38 16.99
CA LEU A 41 10.04 12.18 15.57
C LEU A 41 11.44 11.60 15.38
N ARG A 42 11.53 10.40 14.80
CA ARG A 42 12.81 9.79 14.42
C ARG A 42 13.29 10.32 13.09
N TRP A 43 12.42 10.27 12.07
CA TRP A 43 12.72 10.72 10.72
C TRP A 43 11.46 11.22 10.02
N ALA A 44 11.67 12.05 8.99
CA ALA A 44 10.63 12.54 8.11
C ALA A 44 11.19 12.65 6.69
N VAL A 45 10.45 12.17 5.69
CA VAL A 45 10.85 12.22 4.29
C VAL A 45 9.68 12.65 3.41
N GLU A 46 9.99 13.43 2.37
CA GLU A 46 9.01 13.84 1.38
C GLU A 46 8.78 12.69 0.39
N LEU A 47 7.52 12.32 0.20
CA LEU A 47 7.12 11.26 -0.72
C LEU A 47 7.12 11.80 -2.16
N SER A 48 7.22 10.89 -3.14
CA SER A 48 7.20 11.30 -4.55
C SER A 48 5.85 11.84 -5.03
N GLY A 49 4.80 11.73 -4.22
CA GLY A 49 3.47 12.23 -4.52
C GLY A 49 2.43 11.80 -3.49
N PRO A 50 1.14 12.05 -3.77
CA PRO A 50 0.05 11.61 -2.92
C PRO A 50 0.03 10.09 -2.68
N VAL A 51 -0.15 9.72 -1.42
CA VAL A 51 -0.19 8.32 -0.95
C VAL A 51 -1.55 8.01 -0.36
N ASP A 52 -2.09 6.86 -0.73
CA ASP A 52 -3.41 6.38 -0.30
C ASP A 52 -3.31 5.38 0.86
N THR A 53 -2.17 4.71 1.00
CA THR A 53 -1.99 3.64 1.97
C THR A 53 -0.53 3.47 2.37
N LEU A 54 -0.33 3.05 3.62
CA LEU A 54 0.95 2.56 4.14
C LEU A 54 0.87 1.09 4.52
N ALA A 55 2.02 0.42 4.54
CA ALA A 55 2.24 -0.87 5.19
C ALA A 55 3.67 -0.91 5.76
N SER A 56 3.96 -1.82 6.69
CA SER A 56 5.32 -1.98 7.23
C SER A 56 5.61 -3.40 7.65
N ASP A 57 6.88 -3.80 7.54
CA ASP A 57 7.44 -4.97 8.22
C ASP A 57 8.57 -4.52 9.17
N GLU A 58 9.34 -5.48 9.69
CA GLU A 58 10.46 -5.21 10.61
C GLU A 58 11.61 -4.40 9.98
N ALA A 59 11.64 -4.27 8.65
CA ALA A 59 12.75 -3.64 7.94
C ALA A 59 12.34 -2.36 7.20
N LYS A 60 11.09 -2.27 6.70
CA LYS A 60 10.69 -1.15 5.83
C LYS A 60 9.28 -0.65 6.09
N VAL A 61 9.07 0.61 5.71
CA VAL A 61 7.76 1.22 5.50
C VAL A 61 7.52 1.34 4.00
N TYR A 62 6.37 0.87 3.55
CA TYR A 62 5.93 0.88 2.16
C TYR A 62 4.81 1.90 1.98
N ALA A 63 4.86 2.64 0.88
CA ALA A 63 3.88 3.67 0.54
C ALA A 63 3.43 3.51 -0.92
N ALA A 64 2.12 3.65 -1.17
CA ALA A 64 1.56 3.61 -2.52
C ALA A 64 0.36 4.54 -2.66
N GLY A 65 0.20 5.13 -3.85
CA GLY A 65 -0.94 5.99 -4.15
C GLY A 65 -1.14 6.29 -5.64
N ASP A 66 -2.33 6.81 -5.95
CA ASP A 66 -2.83 7.03 -7.32
C ASP A 66 -2.07 8.11 -8.08
N ALA A 67 -1.77 9.23 -7.43
CA ALA A 67 -1.23 10.40 -8.11
C ALA A 67 0.27 10.31 -8.45
N GLY A 68 0.90 9.15 -8.22
CA GLY A 68 2.22 8.82 -8.74
C GLY A 68 2.27 7.53 -9.54
N GLN A 69 1.26 6.64 -9.41
CA GLN A 69 1.36 5.23 -9.81
C GLN A 69 2.72 4.63 -9.43
N ILE A 70 3.13 4.91 -8.19
CA ILE A 70 4.45 4.58 -7.65
C ILE A 70 4.25 3.80 -6.35
N VAL A 71 5.14 2.85 -6.13
CA VAL A 71 5.34 2.18 -4.85
C VAL A 71 6.74 2.53 -4.36
N GLU A 72 6.83 3.01 -3.13
CA GLU A 72 8.09 3.38 -2.49
C GLU A 72 8.30 2.53 -1.24
N ALA A 73 9.55 2.17 -0.96
CA ALA A 73 9.92 1.53 0.29
C ALA A 73 11.07 2.30 0.93
N TYR A 74 10.90 2.57 2.22
CA TYR A 74 11.84 3.31 3.05
C TYR A 74 12.36 2.39 4.15
N ASP A 75 13.66 2.50 4.45
CA ASP A 75 14.24 1.84 5.60
C ASP A 75 13.53 2.30 6.88
N LEU A 76 13.06 1.35 7.69
CA LEU A 76 12.27 1.64 8.90
C LEU A 76 13.08 2.43 9.94
N LYS A 77 14.40 2.24 9.98
CA LYS A 77 15.28 2.85 10.98
C LYS A 77 15.69 4.25 10.59
N THR A 78 16.03 4.47 9.33
CA THR A 78 16.63 5.72 8.85
C THR A 78 15.67 6.61 8.07
N GLY A 79 14.60 6.03 7.51
CA GLY A 79 13.72 6.71 6.56
C GLY A 79 14.34 6.84 5.16
N GLU A 80 15.52 6.29 4.91
CA GLU A 80 16.16 6.35 3.59
C GLU A 80 15.36 5.55 2.54
N LEU A 81 15.22 6.10 1.33
CA LEU A 81 14.56 5.40 0.23
C LEU A 81 15.39 4.17 -0.16
N ALA A 82 14.85 2.98 0.09
CA ALA A 82 15.47 1.71 -0.25
C ALA A 82 15.24 1.34 -1.72
N TRP A 83 14.00 1.50 -2.20
CA TRP A 83 13.65 1.29 -3.59
C TRP A 83 12.36 2.01 -3.97
N LYS A 84 12.17 2.21 -5.27
CA LYS A 84 10.98 2.78 -5.89
C LYS A 84 10.64 2.01 -7.15
N ALA A 85 9.36 1.73 -7.36
CA ALA A 85 8.86 1.02 -8.53
C ALA A 85 7.62 1.70 -9.10
N ASP A 86 7.55 1.78 -10.42
CA ASP A 86 6.35 2.22 -11.11
C ASP A 86 5.35 1.05 -11.23
N ILE A 87 4.08 1.38 -11.06
CA ILE A 87 2.95 0.49 -11.35
C ILE A 87 2.13 1.09 -12.48
N THR A 88 1.40 0.23 -13.19
CA THR A 88 0.44 0.68 -14.21
C THR A 88 -0.88 0.02 -13.89
N LEU A 89 -1.59 0.66 -12.98
CA LEU A 89 -2.97 0.32 -12.67
C LEU A 89 -3.89 1.35 -13.33
N PRO A 90 -5.08 0.94 -13.80
CA PRO A 90 -6.08 1.89 -14.26
C PRO A 90 -6.27 2.99 -13.21
N SER A 91 -6.49 4.23 -13.66
CA SER A 91 -6.92 5.29 -12.75
C SER A 91 -8.25 4.89 -12.10
N GLY A 92 -8.29 4.91 -10.77
CA GLY A 92 -9.39 4.34 -9.98
C GLY A 92 -9.25 4.67 -8.50
N SER A 93 -10.23 4.29 -7.69
CA SER A 93 -10.30 4.71 -6.29
C SER A 93 -9.47 3.80 -5.38
N GLY A 94 -8.27 4.29 -5.01
CA GLY A 94 -7.52 3.84 -3.84
C GLY A 94 -6.65 2.59 -4.02
N TYR A 95 -5.39 2.68 -3.61
CA TYR A 95 -4.44 1.58 -3.58
C TYR A 95 -4.48 0.84 -2.25
N TYR A 96 -4.14 -0.44 -2.30
CA TYR A 96 -4.03 -1.32 -1.15
C TYR A 96 -2.67 -2.00 -1.16
N LEU A 97 -2.06 -2.07 0.02
CA LEU A 97 -0.83 -2.80 0.28
C LEU A 97 -1.13 -3.97 1.20
N ASN A 98 -0.59 -5.14 0.87
CA ASN A 98 -0.63 -6.29 1.75
C ASN A 98 0.74 -6.99 1.74
N LEU A 99 1.28 -7.25 2.92
CA LEU A 99 2.55 -7.95 3.09
C LEU A 99 2.30 -9.43 3.28
N GLN A 100 2.94 -10.24 2.45
CA GLN A 100 2.82 -11.69 2.46
C GLN A 100 4.18 -12.36 2.36
N GLU A 101 4.23 -13.67 2.58
CA GLU A 101 5.48 -14.44 2.53
C GLU A 101 6.22 -14.23 1.19
N ARG A 102 5.49 -14.28 0.06
CA ARG A 102 6.03 -14.11 -1.29
C ARG A 102 6.48 -12.68 -1.61
N GLY A 103 5.89 -11.66 -1.00
CA GLY A 103 6.19 -10.28 -1.37
C GLY A 103 5.21 -9.23 -0.86
N LEU A 104 5.36 -8.01 -1.38
CA LEU A 104 4.44 -6.91 -1.21
C LEU A 104 3.41 -6.95 -2.35
N TYR A 105 2.15 -7.15 -1.99
CA TYR A 105 1.03 -7.18 -2.92
C TYR A 105 0.45 -5.77 -3.01
N VAL A 106 0.37 -5.24 -4.23
CA VAL A 106 -0.13 -3.90 -4.54
C VAL A 106 -1.26 -4.02 -5.53
N TYR A 107 -2.44 -3.55 -5.15
CA TYR A 107 -3.64 -3.68 -5.97
C TYR A 107 -4.57 -2.50 -5.75
N GLN A 108 -5.48 -2.33 -6.71
CA GLN A 108 -6.57 -1.37 -6.67
C GLN A 108 -7.87 -2.12 -6.92
N LEU A 109 -8.94 -1.67 -6.29
CA LEU A 109 -10.28 -2.21 -6.52
C LEU A 109 -10.96 -1.40 -7.64
N GLY A 110 -11.39 -2.06 -8.72
CA GLY A 110 -11.82 -1.36 -9.93
C GLY A 110 -12.28 -2.29 -11.06
N LYS A 111 -12.56 -1.74 -12.26
CA LYS A 111 -13.09 -2.51 -13.39
C LYS A 111 -12.08 -3.46 -14.03
N GLU A 112 -10.79 -3.18 -13.91
CA GLU A 112 -9.70 -4.05 -14.35
C GLU A 112 -8.79 -4.28 -13.15
N GLU A 113 -9.02 -5.38 -12.46
CA GLU A 113 -8.29 -5.70 -11.25
C GLU A 113 -6.98 -6.38 -11.62
N ALA A 114 -5.86 -5.79 -11.18
CA ALA A 114 -4.57 -6.45 -11.23
C ALA A 114 -3.88 -6.34 -9.87
N ILE A 115 -3.27 -7.45 -9.46
CA ILE A 115 -2.39 -7.52 -8.31
C ILE A 115 -0.96 -7.54 -8.83
N TYR A 116 -0.18 -6.56 -8.42
CA TYR A 116 1.27 -6.56 -8.57
C TYR A 116 1.90 -7.20 -7.34
N ILE A 117 2.87 -8.08 -7.55
CA ILE A 117 3.66 -8.67 -6.46
C ILE A 117 5.09 -8.16 -6.59
N PHE A 118 5.59 -7.52 -5.55
CA PHE A 118 6.96 -7.01 -5.50
C PHE A 118 7.81 -7.77 -4.49
N ASP A 119 9.06 -7.97 -4.85
CA ASP A 119 10.09 -8.38 -3.91
C ASP A 119 10.30 -7.24 -2.89
N ARG A 120 10.06 -7.55 -1.61
CA ARG A 120 10.12 -6.58 -0.50
C ARG A 120 11.50 -5.95 -0.31
N GLN A 121 12.55 -6.66 -0.68
CA GLN A 121 13.92 -6.22 -0.48
C GLN A 121 14.38 -5.29 -1.61
N THR A 122 14.00 -5.60 -2.84
CA THR A 122 14.57 -5.00 -4.05
C THR A 122 13.60 -4.13 -4.83
N GLY A 123 12.29 -4.22 -4.58
CA GLY A 123 11.26 -3.57 -5.39
C GLY A 123 11.08 -4.20 -6.77
N LYS A 124 11.73 -5.35 -7.04
CA LYS A 124 11.57 -6.05 -8.32
C LYS A 124 10.14 -6.60 -8.42
N ASN A 125 9.46 -6.29 -9.52
CA ASN A 125 8.20 -6.93 -9.84
C ASN A 125 8.43 -8.44 -10.06
N LEU A 126 7.83 -9.25 -9.20
CA LEU A 126 7.86 -10.70 -9.24
C LEU A 126 6.74 -11.27 -10.11
N ASP A 127 5.57 -10.63 -10.12
CA ASP A 127 4.40 -11.10 -10.86
C ASP A 127 3.33 -10.02 -11.05
N LYS A 128 2.45 -10.25 -12.02
CA LYS A 128 1.22 -9.48 -12.22
C LYS A 128 0.06 -10.44 -12.48
N ILE A 129 -0.81 -10.58 -11.49
CA ILE A 129 -2.02 -11.39 -11.60
C ILE A 129 -3.14 -10.50 -12.09
N ARG A 130 -3.73 -10.83 -13.25
CA ARG A 130 -4.99 -10.24 -13.70
C ARG A 130 -6.14 -10.97 -13.02
N ILE A 131 -6.95 -10.23 -12.28
CA ILE A 131 -8.20 -10.78 -11.78
C ILE A 131 -9.28 -10.40 -12.79
N LEU A 132 -9.62 -11.37 -13.62
CA LEU A 132 -10.75 -11.28 -14.51
C LEU A 132 -11.97 -11.76 -13.72
N ASP A 133 -13.02 -10.93 -13.68
CA ASP A 133 -14.39 -11.36 -13.35
C ASP A 133 -14.81 -11.39 -11.86
N ILE A 134 -14.40 -10.40 -11.06
CA ILE A 134 -15.09 -10.09 -9.78
C ILE A 134 -15.82 -8.75 -9.89
N GLY A 135 -17.16 -8.84 -9.82
CA GLY A 135 -18.04 -7.69 -9.64
C GLY A 135 -17.81 -7.01 -8.27
N PRO A 136 -18.22 -5.74 -8.12
CA PRO A 136 -17.42 -4.74 -7.42
C PRO A 136 -17.77 -4.61 -5.93
N ARG A 137 -16.78 -4.31 -5.07
CA ARG A 137 -16.54 -2.96 -4.50
C ARG A 137 -15.67 -2.92 -3.24
N SER A 138 -15.50 -4.03 -2.53
CA SER A 138 -14.51 -4.07 -1.46
C SER A 138 -13.94 -5.48 -1.37
N ALA A 139 -12.62 -5.62 -1.42
CA ALA A 139 -11.97 -6.89 -1.17
C ALA A 139 -10.87 -6.65 -0.14
N ASN A 140 -10.91 -7.43 0.94
CA ASN A 140 -9.74 -7.61 1.79
C ASN A 140 -9.06 -8.87 1.28
N LEU A 141 -7.94 -8.71 0.60
CA LEU A 141 -7.13 -9.85 0.18
C LEU A 141 -6.53 -10.52 1.43
N LEU A 142 -7.02 -11.71 1.78
CA LEU A 142 -6.46 -12.57 2.82
C LEU A 142 -5.88 -13.81 2.14
N LEU A 143 -4.58 -13.79 1.88
CA LEU A 143 -3.85 -14.94 1.35
C LEU A 143 -3.37 -15.83 2.52
N SER A 144 -3.53 -17.15 2.44
CA SER A 144 -3.02 -18.07 3.45
C SER A 144 -1.70 -18.70 2.98
N LYS A 145 -0.93 -19.26 3.92
CA LYS A 145 0.41 -19.81 3.69
C LYS A 145 0.51 -20.86 2.57
N ASP A 146 -0.59 -21.57 2.31
CA ASP A 146 -0.60 -22.72 1.41
C ASP A 146 -1.46 -22.50 0.15
N GLN A 147 -2.23 -21.41 0.08
CA GLN A 147 -3.16 -21.10 -1.02
C GLN A 147 -3.42 -19.59 -1.15
N GLU A 148 -3.54 -19.10 -2.38
CA GLU A 148 -3.91 -17.71 -2.65
C GLU A 148 -5.45 -17.55 -2.61
N TRP A 149 -6.00 -16.88 -1.60
CA TRP A 149 -7.43 -16.55 -1.54
C TRP A 149 -7.63 -15.04 -1.67
N LEU A 150 -8.68 -14.65 -2.37
CA LEU A 150 -9.17 -13.29 -2.40
C LEU A 150 -10.59 -13.30 -1.83
N GLN A 151 -10.81 -12.56 -0.74
CA GLN A 151 -12.14 -12.37 -0.20
C GLN A 151 -12.69 -11.02 -0.64
N SER A 152 -13.75 -11.05 -1.46
CA SER A 152 -14.61 -9.90 -1.66
C SER A 152 -15.53 -9.77 -0.45
N THR A 153 -15.68 -8.56 0.10
CA THR A 153 -16.51 -8.25 1.26
C THR A 153 -18.00 -8.32 0.98
N ASP A 154 -18.38 -8.29 -0.30
CA ASP A 154 -19.76 -7.99 -0.65
C ASP A 154 -20.58 -9.23 -1.00
N GLU A 155 -20.00 -10.33 -1.50
CA GLU A 155 -20.82 -11.55 -1.73
C GLU A 155 -20.06 -12.87 -2.04
N ALA A 156 -18.73 -12.90 -2.13
CA ALA A 156 -18.01 -14.15 -2.44
C ALA A 156 -16.55 -14.19 -1.96
N VAL A 157 -16.15 -15.35 -1.43
CA VAL A 157 -14.75 -15.76 -1.35
C VAL A 157 -14.37 -16.35 -2.71
N VAL A 158 -13.42 -15.73 -3.41
CA VAL A 158 -12.92 -16.23 -4.70
C VAL A 158 -11.60 -16.96 -4.48
N PHE A 159 -11.58 -18.19 -4.98
CA PHE A 159 -10.44 -19.09 -4.91
C PHE A 159 -9.55 -18.85 -6.13
N VAL A 160 -8.34 -18.32 -5.91
CA VAL A 160 -7.38 -18.17 -7.02
C VAL A 160 -6.26 -19.18 -6.80
N LYS A 161 -6.22 -20.23 -7.60
CA LYS A 161 -5.09 -21.17 -7.55
C LYS A 161 -3.96 -20.59 -8.40
N ALA A 162 -2.85 -20.20 -7.77
CA ALA A 162 -1.59 -20.00 -8.50
C ALA A 162 -1.20 -21.31 -9.20
N GLY A 163 -0.99 -21.24 -10.51
CA GLY A 163 -0.51 -22.35 -11.34
C GLY A 163 0.98 -22.56 -11.25
#